data_AF-A0A2I0KQM1-F1
#
_entry.id   AF-A0A2I0KQM1-F1
#
_cell.length_a   1.000
_cell.length_b   1.000
_cell.length_c   1.000
_cell.angle_alpha   90.00
_cell.angle_beta   90.00
_cell.angle_gamma   90.00
#
_symmetry.space_group_name_H-M   'P 1'
#
loop_
_entity.id
_entity.type
_entity.pdbx_description
1 polymer ?
#
loop_
_entity_poly.entity_id
_entity_poly.type
_entity_poly.pdbx_seq_one_letter_code
_entity_poly.pdbx_strand_id
1 'polypeptide(L)'
;METDCVKHVRRCHRCQVYADQIKAPPNELRLMTAPWPFSMWGMDVIGPINPKASNGHLFILVAIDYFTKWIEAITLASVTAKVVARFLKRDVIARYGVPVTIITDNARNLNNKVIDELCAQFKIQHRNFTPYCPQMNGAVEAANKNIKKIIEKMTVNYKDWHEMLPYALLAYRTSVEIPSMGILAEAELEEAE
;
A
#
# COMPACT_ATOMS: atom_id res chain seq x y z
N MET A 1 -26.65 28.98 31.22
CA MET A 1 -25.69 27.95 31.68
C MET A 1 -24.89 27.39 30.52
N GLU A 2 -25.54 26.79 29.52
CA GLU A 2 -24.88 26.26 28.31
C GLU A 2 -24.04 27.31 27.55
N THR A 3 -24.57 28.52 27.39
CA THR A 3 -23.89 29.62 26.71
C THR A 3 -22.59 30.05 27.39
N ASP A 4 -22.53 29.98 28.72
CA ASP A 4 -21.32 30.34 29.48
C ASP A 4 -20.28 29.23 29.46
N CYS A 5 -20.73 27.96 29.48
CA CYS A 5 -19.85 26.81 29.25
C CYS A 5 -19.19 26.89 27.86
N VAL A 6 -19.96 27.22 26.82
CA VAL A 6 -19.43 27.39 25.45
C VAL A 6 -18.43 28.56 25.38
N LYS A 7 -18.74 29.71 25.99
CA LYS A 7 -17.81 30.85 26.05
C LYS A 7 -16.51 30.52 26.80
N HIS A 8 -16.61 29.76 27.89
CA HIS A 8 -15.46 29.33 28.67
C HIS A 8 -14.56 28.38 27.87
N VAL A 9 -15.13 27.35 27.24
CA VAL A 9 -14.39 26.38 26.41
C VAL A 9 -13.72 27.06 25.21
N ARG A 10 -14.37 28.07 24.59
CA ARG A 10 -13.78 28.85 23.48
C ARG A 10 -12.58 29.69 23.88
N ARG A 11 -12.51 30.15 25.13
CA ARG A 11 -11.41 30.99 25.65
C ARG A 11 -10.34 30.21 26.42
N CYS A 12 -10.66 29.00 26.88
CA CYS A 12 -9.73 28.17 27.62
C CYS A 12 -8.62 27.65 26.71
N HIS A 13 -7.38 28.10 26.94
CA HIS A 13 -6.22 27.70 26.15
C HIS A 13 -6.00 26.18 26.15
N ARG A 14 -6.15 25.50 27.30
CA ARG A 14 -6.03 24.04 27.38
C ARG A 14 -7.10 23.36 26.53
N CYS A 15 -8.34 23.81 26.58
CA CYS A 15 -9.41 23.28 25.73
C CYS A 15 -9.14 23.56 24.25
N GLN A 16 -8.58 24.71 23.88
CA GLN A 16 -8.28 25.01 22.48
C GLN A 16 -7.08 24.24 21.92
N VAL A 17 -6.08 23.93 22.75
CA VAL A 17 -4.86 23.20 22.35
C VAL A 17 -5.09 21.69 22.29
N TYR A 18 -5.87 21.14 23.23
CA TYR A 18 -6.11 19.70 23.35
C TYR A 18 -7.47 19.23 22.82
N ALA A 19 -8.33 20.13 22.34
CA ALA A 19 -9.54 19.68 21.64
C ALA A 19 -9.17 19.13 20.27
N ASP A 20 -9.74 17.97 19.93
CA ASP A 20 -9.70 17.36 18.59
C ASP A 20 -10.53 18.19 17.60
N GLN A 21 -10.14 19.44 17.36
CA GLN A 21 -10.77 20.30 16.37
C GLN A 21 -10.01 20.19 15.06
N ILE A 22 -10.54 19.38 14.13
CA ILE A 22 -10.15 19.40 12.72
C ILE A 22 -10.66 20.73 12.13
N LYS A 23 -9.90 21.82 12.31
CA LYS A 23 -10.17 23.14 11.70
C LYS A 23 -9.64 23.27 10.27
N ALA A 24 -8.96 22.24 9.78
CA ALA A 24 -8.55 22.21 8.38
C ALA A 24 -9.81 22.04 7.51
N PRO A 25 -9.98 22.80 6.43
CA PRO A 25 -10.94 22.41 5.41
C PRO A 25 -10.65 20.96 5.00
N PRO A 26 -11.66 20.15 4.65
CA PRO A 26 -11.41 18.84 4.07
C PRO A 26 -10.47 19.07 2.88
N ASN A 27 -9.22 18.62 2.98
CA ASN A 27 -8.36 18.63 1.81
C ASN A 27 -9.05 17.75 0.77
N GLU A 28 -9.14 18.24 -0.47
CA GLU A 28 -9.57 17.39 -1.58
C GLU A 28 -8.72 16.12 -1.55
N LEU A 29 -9.37 15.01 -1.19
CA LEU A 29 -8.79 13.70 -1.34
C LEU A 29 -8.64 13.51 -2.83
N ARG A 30 -7.41 13.71 -3.35
CA ARG A 30 -7.11 13.36 -4.73
C ARG A 30 -7.19 11.84 -4.82
N LEU A 31 -8.36 11.35 -5.22
CA LEU A 31 -8.55 9.96 -5.61
C LEU A 31 -7.72 9.74 -6.86
N MET A 32 -6.50 9.26 -6.66
CA MET A 32 -5.69 8.69 -7.72
C MET A 32 -6.29 7.33 -8.07
N THR A 33 -7.22 7.31 -9.02
CA THR A 33 -7.78 6.06 -9.54
C THR A 33 -6.86 5.53 -10.62
N ALA A 34 -6.47 4.26 -10.51
CA ALA A 34 -5.81 3.56 -11.60
C ALA A 34 -6.82 3.38 -12.75
N PRO A 35 -6.56 3.91 -13.96
CA PRO A 35 -7.57 3.93 -15.02
C PRO A 35 -7.79 2.55 -15.68
N TRP A 36 -6.82 1.64 -15.61
CA TRP A 36 -6.92 0.27 -16.14
C TRP A 36 -5.95 -0.68 -15.41
N PRO A 37 -6.14 -2.02 -15.52
CA PRO A 37 -5.23 -3.01 -14.94
C PRO A 37 -3.76 -2.71 -15.20
N PHE A 38 -2.92 -2.83 -14.18
CA PHE A 38 -1.47 -2.70 -14.25
C PHE A 38 -0.93 -1.32 -14.66
N SER A 39 -1.79 -0.31 -14.76
CA SER A 39 -1.40 1.08 -15.05
C SER A 39 -0.67 1.75 -13.89
N MET A 40 -0.96 1.34 -12.66
CA MET A 40 -0.44 1.99 -11.46
C MET A 40 -0.12 0.96 -10.39
N TRP A 41 1.11 1.00 -9.89
CA TRP A 41 1.59 0.07 -8.86
C TRP A 41 2.03 0.81 -7.61
N GLY A 42 1.60 0.30 -6.45
CA GLY A 42 2.09 0.73 -5.14
C GLY A 42 3.15 -0.24 -4.64
N MET A 43 4.29 0.28 -4.20
CA MET A 43 5.40 -0.50 -3.68
C MET A 43 5.67 -0.18 -2.23
N ASP A 44 5.95 -1.23 -1.46
CA ASP A 44 6.26 -1.11 -0.04
C ASP A 44 7.20 -2.24 0.42
N VAL A 45 7.84 -2.04 1.56
CA VAL A 45 8.73 -3.00 2.20
C VAL A 45 8.17 -3.41 3.56
N ILE A 46 7.87 -4.69 3.73
CA ILE A 46 7.52 -5.27 5.03
C ILE A 46 8.81 -5.71 5.73
N GLY A 47 9.11 -5.14 6.90
CA GLY A 47 10.18 -5.63 7.78
C GLY A 47 10.88 -4.54 8.59
N PRO A 48 11.93 -4.88 9.35
CA PRO A 48 12.51 -6.23 9.48
C PRO A 48 11.61 -7.23 10.22
N ILE A 49 11.52 -8.46 9.72
CA ILE A 49 10.76 -9.57 10.30
C ILE A 49 11.66 -10.34 11.27
N ASN A 50 11.17 -10.56 12.50
CA ASN A 50 11.86 -11.32 13.53
C ASN A 50 11.04 -12.55 13.94
N PRO A 51 11.66 -13.75 14.03
CA PRO A 51 13.07 -14.03 13.77
C PRO A 51 13.41 -14.02 12.26
N LYS A 52 14.69 -13.83 11.98
CA LYS A 52 15.26 -13.97 10.64
C LYS A 52 14.89 -15.34 10.04
N ALA A 53 14.53 -15.37 8.76
CA ALA A 53 14.26 -16.62 8.06
C ALA A 53 15.49 -17.53 8.07
N SER A 54 15.28 -18.84 7.88
CA SER A 54 16.35 -19.85 7.82
C SER A 54 17.36 -19.56 6.70
N ASN A 55 16.92 -19.00 5.58
CA ASN A 55 17.78 -18.56 4.47
C ASN A 55 18.45 -17.19 4.70
N GLY A 56 18.21 -16.56 5.83
CA GLY A 56 18.78 -15.25 6.15
C GLY A 56 18.00 -14.04 5.62
N HIS A 57 16.76 -14.19 5.17
CA HIS A 57 15.93 -13.06 4.76
C HIS A 57 15.27 -12.37 5.97
N LEU A 58 15.02 -11.06 5.84
CA LEU A 58 14.47 -10.18 6.87
C LEU A 58 13.34 -9.28 6.36
N PHE A 59 13.24 -9.09 5.05
CA PHE A 59 12.30 -8.16 4.45
C PHE A 59 11.47 -8.87 3.38
N ILE A 60 10.30 -8.32 3.09
CA ILE A 60 9.48 -8.66 1.93
C ILE A 60 9.27 -7.38 1.15
N LEU A 61 9.71 -7.35 -0.10
CA LEU A 61 9.37 -6.27 -1.04
C LEU A 61 8.07 -6.64 -1.73
N VAL A 62 7.10 -5.74 -1.71
CA VAL A 62 5.75 -5.93 -2.25
C VAL A 62 5.47 -4.88 -3.31
N ALA A 63 4.80 -5.27 -4.39
CA ALA A 63 4.18 -4.39 -5.37
C ALA A 63 2.73 -4.82 -5.61
N ILE A 64 1.81 -3.85 -5.57
CA ILE A 64 0.38 -4.07 -5.70
C ILE A 64 -0.17 -3.21 -6.82
N ASP A 65 -0.88 -3.82 -7.76
CA ASP A 65 -1.64 -3.09 -8.77
C ASP A 65 -2.87 -2.44 -8.13
N TYR A 66 -3.04 -1.14 -8.33
CA TYR A 66 -4.13 -0.40 -7.70
C TYR A 66 -5.51 -0.74 -8.25
N PHE A 67 -5.59 -1.17 -9.52
CA PHE A 67 -6.86 -1.51 -10.17
C PHE A 67 -7.34 -2.91 -9.77
N THR A 68 -6.55 -3.94 -10.07
CA THR A 68 -6.91 -5.34 -9.87
C THR A 68 -6.67 -5.85 -8.45
N LYS A 69 -5.93 -5.09 -7.63
CA LYS A 69 -5.37 -5.55 -6.35
C LYS A 69 -4.41 -6.72 -6.48
N TRP A 70 -3.93 -7.00 -7.70
CA TRP A 70 -2.94 -8.04 -7.94
C TRP A 70 -1.63 -7.72 -7.23
N ILE A 71 -1.04 -8.72 -6.59
CA ILE A 71 0.13 -8.56 -5.73
C ILE A 71 1.30 -9.39 -6.23
N GLU A 72 2.49 -8.79 -6.28
CA GLU A 72 3.78 -9.44 -6.51
C GLU A 72 4.69 -9.16 -5.32
N ALA A 73 5.43 -10.17 -4.85
CA ALA A 73 6.33 -9.98 -3.72
C ALA A 73 7.56 -10.90 -3.77
N ILE A 74 8.65 -10.45 -3.16
CA ILE A 74 9.89 -11.24 -2.99
C ILE A 74 10.44 -11.08 -1.57
N THR A 75 11.11 -12.10 -1.05
CA THR A 75 11.83 -12.03 0.23
C THR A 75 13.27 -11.57 0.03
N LEU A 76 13.82 -10.81 0.98
CA LEU A 76 15.14 -10.16 0.87
C LEU A 76 15.92 -10.21 2.18
N ALA A 77 17.24 -10.44 2.09
CA ALA A 77 18.17 -10.23 3.21
C ALA A 77 18.42 -8.74 3.49
N SER A 78 18.45 -7.90 2.46
CA SER A 78 18.57 -6.45 2.55
C SER A 78 17.86 -5.79 1.37
N VAL A 79 17.33 -4.57 1.59
CA VAL A 79 16.66 -3.80 0.54
C VAL A 79 17.67 -2.87 -0.10
N THR A 80 18.09 -3.20 -1.32
CA THR A 80 19.04 -2.40 -2.10
C THR A 80 18.42 -1.95 -3.42
N ALA A 81 18.84 -0.79 -3.90
CA ALA A 81 18.41 -0.21 -5.17
C ALA A 81 18.46 -1.21 -6.34
N LYS A 82 19.56 -1.96 -6.46
CA LYS A 82 19.78 -2.95 -7.53
C LYS A 82 18.76 -4.09 -7.48
N VAL A 83 18.37 -4.51 -6.28
CA VAL A 83 17.39 -5.59 -6.11
C VAL A 83 15.98 -5.09 -6.43
N VAL A 84 15.62 -3.89 -5.97
CA VAL A 84 14.34 -3.25 -6.30
C VAL A 84 14.21 -3.03 -7.82
N ALA A 85 15.26 -2.53 -8.48
CA ALA A 85 15.27 -2.35 -9.93
C ALA A 85 15.12 -3.68 -10.70
N ARG A 86 15.76 -4.75 -10.21
CA ARG A 86 15.64 -6.10 -10.80
C ARG A 86 14.21 -6.63 -10.66
N PHE A 87 13.62 -6.47 -9.47
CA PHE A 87 12.24 -6.85 -9.19
C PHE A 87 11.27 -6.13 -10.12
N LEU A 88 11.39 -4.79 -10.25
CA LEU A 88 10.57 -4.02 -11.18
C LEU A 88 10.70 -4.49 -12.63
N LYS A 89 11.93 -4.70 -13.12
CA LYS A 89 12.14 -5.19 -14.50
C LYS A 89 11.54 -6.57 -14.74
N ARG A 90 11.82 -7.52 -13.84
CA ARG A 90 11.49 -8.95 -14.04
C ARG A 90 10.05 -9.26 -13.68
N ASP A 91 9.60 -8.80 -12.52
CA ASP A 91 8.37 -9.27 -11.89
C ASP A 91 7.18 -8.35 -12.18
N VAL A 92 7.43 -7.09 -12.56
CA VAL A 92 6.40 -6.12 -12.95
C VAL A 92 6.42 -5.89 -14.46
N ILE A 93 7.47 -5.25 -14.98
CA ILE A 93 7.53 -4.77 -16.37
C ILE A 93 7.48 -5.91 -17.39
N ALA A 94 8.33 -6.93 -17.22
CA ALA A 94 8.41 -8.03 -18.18
C ALA A 94 7.17 -8.94 -18.18
N ARG A 95 6.35 -8.92 -17.12
CA ARG A 95 5.17 -9.77 -16.98
C ARG A 95 3.86 -9.07 -17.32
N TYR A 96 3.73 -7.81 -16.93
CA TYR A 96 2.47 -7.05 -17.02
C TYR A 96 2.56 -5.84 -17.96
N GLY A 97 3.74 -5.54 -18.48
CA GLY A 97 4.00 -4.36 -19.29
C GLY A 97 4.49 -3.16 -18.45
N VAL A 98 4.80 -2.07 -19.14
CA VAL A 98 5.32 -0.85 -18.51
C VAL A 98 4.18 -0.10 -17.83
N PRO A 99 4.21 0.09 -16.50
CA PRO A 99 3.18 0.86 -15.81
C PRO A 99 3.29 2.35 -16.13
N VAL A 100 2.18 3.07 -16.03
CA VAL A 100 2.17 4.54 -16.19
C VAL A 100 2.77 5.20 -14.96
N THR A 101 2.46 4.68 -13.77
CA THR A 101 2.89 5.26 -12.50
C THR A 101 3.35 4.17 -11.53
N ILE A 102 4.48 4.41 -10.87
CA ILE A 102 4.92 3.64 -9.71
C ILE A 102 4.90 4.59 -8.50
N ILE A 103 4.28 4.11 -7.42
CA ILE A 103 4.16 4.83 -6.16
C ILE A 103 4.96 4.07 -5.10
N THR A 104 5.91 4.73 -4.47
CA THR A 104 6.75 4.16 -3.41
C THR A 104 6.52 4.91 -2.10
N ASP A 105 6.81 4.28 -0.97
CA ASP A 105 6.92 5.01 0.29
C ASP A 105 8.17 5.90 0.32
N ASN A 106 8.22 6.82 1.29
CA ASN A 106 9.36 7.74 1.43
C ASN A 106 10.65 7.03 1.94
N ALA A 107 10.71 5.69 1.95
CA ALA A 107 11.91 4.98 2.37
C ALA A 107 13.06 5.23 1.38
N ARG A 108 14.22 5.61 1.91
CA ARG A 108 15.45 5.86 1.13
C ARG A 108 15.86 4.68 0.24
N ASN A 109 15.47 3.46 0.60
CA ASN A 109 15.80 2.27 -0.17
C ASN A 109 14.97 2.15 -1.46
N LEU A 110 13.75 2.71 -1.48
CA LEU A 110 12.89 2.76 -2.67
C LEU A 110 13.12 4.05 -3.47
N ASN A 111 13.45 5.16 -2.80
CA ASN A 111 13.74 6.44 -3.45
C ASN A 111 15.24 6.66 -3.63
N ASN A 112 15.76 6.15 -4.74
CA ASN A 112 17.16 6.29 -5.11
C ASN A 112 17.33 6.54 -6.62
N LYS A 113 18.50 7.07 -6.99
CA LYS A 113 18.83 7.43 -8.38
C LYS A 113 18.67 6.28 -9.37
N VAL A 114 18.95 5.04 -8.97
CA VAL A 114 18.84 3.88 -9.85
C VAL A 114 17.37 3.60 -10.20
N ILE A 115 16.46 3.80 -9.26
CA ILE A 115 15.01 3.67 -9.51
C ILE A 115 14.51 4.85 -10.34
N ASP A 116 14.97 6.06 -10.09
CA ASP A 116 14.60 7.23 -10.89
C ASP A 116 15.09 7.09 -12.35
N GLU A 117 16.32 6.65 -12.57
CA GLU A 117 16.89 6.36 -13.89
C GLU A 117 16.12 5.24 -14.60
N LEU A 118 15.74 4.19 -13.87
CA LEU A 118 14.91 3.12 -14.40
C LEU A 118 13.54 3.65 -14.85
N CYS A 119 12.87 4.40 -14.00
CA CYS A 119 11.58 5.00 -14.32
C CYS A 119 11.70 5.94 -15.52
N ALA A 120 12.74 6.77 -15.59
CA ALA A 120 13.00 7.64 -16.74
C ALA A 120 13.23 6.83 -18.04
N GLN A 121 14.01 5.75 -17.98
CA GLN A 121 14.28 4.88 -19.14
C GLN A 121 12.99 4.32 -19.75
N PHE A 122 12.04 3.90 -18.91
CA PHE A 122 10.76 3.33 -19.33
C PHE A 122 9.63 4.38 -19.41
N LYS A 123 9.92 5.67 -19.19
CA LYS A 123 8.94 6.78 -19.15
C LYS A 123 7.82 6.57 -18.12
N ILE A 124 8.15 5.93 -17.00
CA ILE A 124 7.26 5.69 -15.87
C ILE A 124 7.26 6.93 -14.96
N GLN A 125 6.08 7.38 -14.54
CA GLN A 125 5.96 8.43 -13.54
C GLN A 125 6.24 7.85 -12.15
N HIS A 126 7.36 8.22 -11.54
CA HIS A 126 7.68 7.86 -10.16
C HIS A 126 7.08 8.90 -9.20
N ARG A 127 6.31 8.46 -8.20
CA ARG A 127 5.71 9.31 -7.17
C ARG A 127 5.95 8.72 -5.79
N ASN A 128 6.09 9.56 -4.78
CA ASN A 128 6.19 9.12 -3.40
C ASN A 128 4.82 9.19 -2.73
N PHE A 129 4.56 8.31 -1.75
CA PHE A 129 3.40 8.40 -0.88
C PHE A 129 3.39 9.76 -0.19
N THR A 130 2.43 10.60 -0.56
CA THR A 130 2.12 11.81 0.19
C THR A 130 1.13 11.46 1.31
N PRO A 131 1.19 12.13 2.48
CA PRO A 131 0.17 12.00 3.53
C PRO A 131 -1.27 12.27 3.03
N TYR A 132 -1.38 12.96 1.90
CA TYR A 132 -2.64 13.41 1.29
C TYR A 132 -3.26 12.41 0.30
N CYS A 133 -2.80 11.15 0.24
CA CYS A 133 -3.45 10.07 -0.52
C CYS A 133 -3.85 8.88 0.39
N PRO A 134 -4.77 9.08 1.37
CA PRO A 134 -5.05 8.07 2.40
C PRO A 134 -5.61 6.76 1.84
N GLN A 135 -6.41 6.82 0.77
CA GLN A 135 -7.02 5.64 0.18
C GLN A 135 -6.00 4.73 -0.52
N MET A 136 -5.03 5.31 -1.23
CA MET A 136 -3.99 4.52 -1.88
C MET A 136 -2.99 3.94 -0.89
N ASN A 137 -2.62 4.72 0.13
CA ASN A 137 -1.78 4.23 1.22
C ASN A 137 -2.52 3.10 1.96
N GLY A 138 -3.81 3.31 2.27
CA GLY A 138 -4.65 2.34 2.97
C GLY A 138 -4.83 1.02 2.20
N ALA A 139 -4.93 1.06 0.86
CA ALA A 139 -5.02 -0.17 0.05
C ALA A 139 -3.74 -1.01 0.14
N VAL A 140 -2.57 -0.37 0.04
CA VAL A 140 -1.26 -1.04 0.15
C VAL A 140 -1.04 -1.56 1.58
N GLU A 141 -1.36 -0.74 2.60
CA GLU A 141 -1.29 -1.14 4.00
C GLU A 141 -2.21 -2.33 4.32
N ALA A 142 -3.43 -2.34 3.79
CA ALA A 142 -4.39 -3.43 3.98
C ALA A 142 -3.88 -4.73 3.36
N ALA A 143 -3.37 -4.68 2.12
CA ALA A 143 -2.79 -5.83 1.44
C ALA A 143 -1.54 -6.36 2.18
N ASN A 144 -0.65 -5.47 2.63
CA ASN A 144 0.53 -5.86 3.41
C ASN A 144 0.14 -6.52 4.74
N LYS A 145 -0.89 -6.00 5.42
CA LYS A 145 -1.46 -6.60 6.63
C LYS A 145 -2.07 -7.98 6.35
N ASN A 146 -2.73 -8.16 5.21
CA ASN A 146 -3.32 -9.43 4.82
C ASN A 146 -2.24 -10.48 4.50
N ILE A 147 -1.23 -10.14 3.68
CA ILE A 147 -0.09 -11.03 3.43
C ILE A 147 0.58 -11.44 4.74
N LYS A 148 0.86 -10.48 5.62
CA LYS A 148 1.50 -10.76 6.91
C LYS A 148 0.70 -11.78 7.72
N LYS A 149 -0.61 -11.60 7.83
CA LYS A 149 -1.50 -12.55 8.53
C LYS A 149 -1.52 -13.94 7.89
N ILE A 150 -1.53 -14.02 6.55
CA ILE A 150 -1.54 -15.31 5.85
C ILE A 150 -0.23 -16.05 6.11
N ILE A 151 0.91 -15.35 5.99
CA ILE A 151 2.23 -15.91 6.29
C ILE A 151 2.29 -16.37 7.75
N GLU A 152 1.87 -15.55 8.71
CA GLU A 152 1.85 -15.89 10.14
C GLU A 152 1.03 -17.16 10.42
N LYS A 153 -0.08 -17.37 9.72
CA LYS A 153 -0.92 -18.57 9.89
C LYS A 153 -0.34 -19.84 9.28
N MET A 154 0.44 -19.72 8.20
CA MET A 154 1.03 -20.88 7.51
C MET A 154 2.42 -21.24 8.04
N THR A 155 3.11 -20.29 8.65
CA THR A 155 4.43 -20.49 9.25
C THR A 155 4.29 -21.42 10.45
N VAL A 156 4.82 -22.64 10.34
CA VAL A 156 4.82 -23.61 11.45
C VAL A 156 6.04 -23.38 12.33
N ASN A 157 7.20 -23.20 11.72
CA ASN A 157 8.42 -22.79 12.40
C ASN A 157 8.66 -21.31 12.11
N TYR A 158 8.82 -20.46 13.12
CA TYR A 158 9.00 -19.00 12.96
C TYR A 158 10.10 -18.53 11.97
N LYS A 159 10.95 -19.44 11.46
CA LYS A 159 12.02 -19.16 10.47
C LYS A 159 11.70 -19.62 9.04
N ASP A 160 10.60 -20.36 8.80
CA ASP A 160 10.23 -20.90 7.49
C ASP A 160 9.32 -19.95 6.67
N TRP A 161 8.97 -18.79 7.22
CA TRP A 161 8.05 -17.83 6.61
C TRP A 161 8.40 -17.44 5.16
N HIS A 162 9.68 -17.49 4.78
CA HIS A 162 10.12 -17.18 3.42
C HIS A 162 9.70 -18.23 2.38
N GLU A 163 9.58 -19.50 2.78
CA GLU A 163 9.07 -20.60 1.95
C GLU A 163 7.54 -20.52 1.82
N MET A 164 6.89 -19.87 2.80
CA MET A 164 5.44 -19.68 2.81
C MET A 164 4.97 -18.54 1.91
N LEU A 165 5.86 -17.63 1.49
CA LEU A 165 5.47 -16.47 0.67
C LEU A 165 4.76 -16.85 -0.64
N PRO A 166 5.23 -17.79 -1.47
CA PRO A 166 4.53 -18.18 -2.70
C PRO A 166 3.10 -18.70 -2.45
N TYR A 167 2.92 -19.48 -1.38
CA TYR A 167 1.61 -19.98 -0.98
C TYR A 167 0.71 -18.85 -0.43
N ALA A 168 1.30 -17.86 0.25
CA ALA A 168 0.56 -16.69 0.74
C ALA A 168 0.06 -15.83 -0.41
N LEU A 169 0.91 -15.62 -1.42
CA LEU A 169 0.53 -14.92 -2.64
C LEU A 169 -0.55 -15.67 -3.40
N LEU A 170 -0.46 -17.02 -3.51
CA LEU A 170 -1.50 -17.83 -4.12
C LEU A 170 -2.83 -17.64 -3.38
N ALA A 171 -2.83 -17.84 -2.06
CA ALA A 171 -4.03 -17.70 -1.23
C ALA A 171 -4.64 -16.29 -1.34
N TYR A 172 -3.81 -15.25 -1.34
CA TYR A 172 -4.26 -13.88 -1.54
C TYR A 172 -4.91 -13.68 -2.91
N ARG A 173 -4.25 -14.11 -3.99
CA ARG A 173 -4.70 -13.93 -5.38
C ARG A 173 -5.99 -14.71 -5.70
N THR A 174 -6.23 -15.82 -5.03
CA THR A 174 -7.45 -16.63 -5.21
C THR A 174 -8.55 -16.28 -4.22
N SER A 175 -8.29 -15.42 -3.24
CA SER A 175 -9.33 -14.96 -2.30
C SER A 175 -10.25 -13.97 -3.02
N VAL A 176 -11.55 -14.19 -2.90
CA VAL A 176 -12.55 -13.24 -3.40
C VAL A 176 -12.52 -12.01 -2.49
N GLU A 177 -11.88 -10.94 -2.94
CA GLU A 177 -12.14 -9.63 -2.38
C GLU A 177 -13.52 -9.20 -2.89
N ILE A 178 -14.53 -9.26 -2.02
CA ILE A 178 -15.79 -8.56 -2.29
C ILE A 178 -15.40 -7.08 -2.35
N PRO A 179 -15.52 -6.40 -3.50
CA PRO A 179 -15.25 -4.98 -3.58
C PRO A 179 -16.19 -4.34 -2.56
N SER A 180 -15.64 -3.63 -1.57
CA SER A 180 -16.45 -2.83 -0.65
C SER A 180 -17.46 -2.05 -1.48
N MET A 181 -18.74 -2.40 -1.35
CA MET A 181 -19.87 -1.87 -2.09
C MET A 181 -19.81 -0.33 -2.15
N GLY A 182 -19.29 0.17 -3.26
CA GLY A 182 -19.40 1.57 -3.68
C GLY A 182 -19.88 1.70 -5.11
N ILE A 183 -20.18 0.59 -5.79
CA ILE A 183 -20.62 0.56 -7.20
C ILE A 183 -21.90 -0.28 -7.39
N LEU A 184 -22.27 -1.15 -6.44
CA LEU A 184 -23.49 -1.99 -6.56
C LEU A 184 -24.76 -1.36 -5.97
N ALA A 185 -24.68 -0.23 -5.28
CA ALA A 185 -25.87 0.41 -4.68
C ALA A 185 -26.73 1.20 -5.69
N GLU A 186 -26.25 1.46 -6.91
CA GLU A 186 -27.01 2.19 -7.93
C GLU A 186 -27.67 1.27 -8.98
N ALA A 187 -27.32 -0.03 -9.01
CA ALA A 187 -27.87 -0.97 -10.00
C ALA A 187 -29.10 -1.75 -9.50
N GLU A 188 -29.35 -1.81 -8.19
CA GLU A 188 -30.50 -2.55 -7.63
C GLU A 188 -31.74 -1.67 -7.36
N LEU A 189 -31.73 -0.39 -7.78
CA LEU A 189 -32.86 0.53 -7.62
C LEU A 189 -33.59 0.88 -8.94
N GLU A 190 -33.15 0.40 -10.10
CA GLU A 190 -33.83 0.61 -11.39
C GLU A 190 -34.63 -0.61 -11.90
N GLU A 191 -34.59 -1.77 -11.21
CA GLU A 191 -35.43 -2.94 -11.56
C GLU A 191 -36.67 -3.11 -10.66
N ALA A 192 -37.04 -2.06 -9.92
CA ALA A 192 -38.25 -2.03 -9.10
C ALA A 192 -39.08 -0.76 -9.33
N GLU A 193 -39.49 -0.54 -10.60
CA GLU A 193 -40.68 0.23 -10.96
C GLU A 193 -41.51 -0.51 -12.02
#